data_AF-A0A5C7PM38-F1
#
_entry.id   AF-A0A5C7PM38-F1
#
_cell.length_a   1.000
_cell.length_b   1.000
_cell.length_c   1.000
_cell.angle_alpha   90.00
_cell.angle_beta   90.00
_cell.angle_gamma   90.00
#
_symmetry.space_group_name_H-M   'P 1'
#
loop_
_entity.id
_entity.type
_entity.pdbx_description
1 polymer ?
#
loop_
_entity_poly.entity_id
_entity_poly.type
_entity_poly.pdbx_seq_one_letter_code
_entity_poly.pdbx_strand_id
1 'polypeptide(L)'
;MSSPYFLDTNILIYATSLADDHATKRPAARNWVARTDWGLSTQVLMEFYANARQARHGLLPTAPQTFVECIAASRPVQAVDRELVLAALSLRNRYNLSHWDAAILCAAARLGAHTVISEDLSHGQRYDGICVLNPFLG
;
A
#
# COMPACT_ATOMS: atom_id res chain seq x y z
N MET A 1 9.01 -7.76 -15.25
CA MET A 1 9.85 -6.73 -14.58
C MET A 1 9.50 -6.78 -13.11
N SER A 2 10.44 -7.15 -12.23
CA SER A 2 10.15 -7.16 -10.79
C SER A 2 10.05 -5.72 -10.28
N SER A 3 9.05 -5.43 -9.44
CA SER A 3 8.97 -4.15 -8.72
C SER A 3 9.59 -4.33 -7.34
N PRO A 4 10.75 -3.72 -7.05
CA PRO A 4 11.43 -3.91 -5.76
C PRO A 4 10.64 -3.37 -4.57
N TYR A 5 9.71 -2.44 -4.81
CA TYR A 5 8.87 -1.81 -3.78
C TYR A 5 7.40 -2.20 -3.90
N PHE A 6 6.74 -2.30 -2.76
CA PHE A 6 5.29 -2.45 -2.65
C PHE A 6 4.72 -1.25 -1.88
N LEU A 7 3.73 -0.57 -2.44
CA LEU A 7 3.07 0.55 -1.75
C LEU A 7 1.82 0.08 -1.00
N ASP A 8 1.75 0.46 0.27
CA ASP A 8 0.57 0.31 1.11
C ASP A 8 -0.50 1.39 0.82
N THR A 9 -1.73 1.16 1.28
CA THR A 9 -2.89 2.04 1.16
C THR A 9 -2.62 3.42 1.74
N ASN A 10 -2.00 3.50 2.93
CA ASN A 10 -1.71 4.79 3.60
C ASN A 10 -0.89 5.73 2.70
N ILE A 11 0.07 5.21 1.91
CA ILE A 11 0.88 6.01 1.00
C ILE A 11 0.02 6.62 -0.10
N LEU A 12 -0.88 5.86 -0.71
CA LEU A 12 -1.79 6.37 -1.73
C LEU A 12 -2.76 7.41 -1.16
N ILE A 13 -3.25 7.19 0.05
CA ILE A 13 -4.15 8.12 0.75
C ILE A 13 -3.43 9.44 1.06
N TYR A 14 -2.22 9.40 1.61
CA TYR A 14 -1.46 10.61 1.90
C TYR A 14 -1.06 11.37 0.63
N ALA A 15 -0.80 10.68 -0.48
CA ALA A 15 -0.43 11.32 -1.73
C ALA A 15 -1.59 12.12 -2.36
N THR A 16 -2.83 11.64 -2.18
CA THR A 16 -4.03 12.15 -2.86
C THR A 16 -4.89 13.06 -1.97
N SER A 17 -5.02 12.74 -0.68
CA SER A 17 -5.91 13.45 0.24
C SER A 17 -5.56 14.92 0.43
N LEU A 18 -6.60 15.76 0.45
CA LEU A 18 -6.51 17.21 0.72
C LEU A 18 -6.77 17.57 2.19
N ALA A 19 -6.91 16.59 3.08
CA ALA A 19 -7.11 16.84 4.51
C ALA A 19 -5.86 17.51 5.14
N ASP A 20 -6.07 18.43 6.07
CA ASP A 20 -4.99 19.23 6.67
C ASP A 20 -4.04 18.39 7.53
N ASP A 21 -4.58 17.39 8.25
CA ASP A 21 -3.80 16.43 9.06
C ASP A 21 -2.86 15.55 8.21
N HIS A 22 -3.11 15.45 6.91
CA HIS A 22 -2.26 14.71 5.97
C HIS A 22 -1.18 15.60 5.32
N ALA A 23 -1.19 16.92 5.54
CA ALA A 23 -0.38 17.87 4.80
C ALA A 23 1.14 17.66 4.95
N THR A 24 1.59 17.26 6.13
CA THR A 24 3.02 17.02 6.42
C THR A 24 3.56 15.77 5.71
N LYS A 25 2.73 14.73 5.55
CA LYS A 25 3.10 13.45 4.91
C LYS A 25 2.94 13.47 3.39
N ARG A 26 2.04 14.31 2.87
CA ARG A 26 1.70 14.40 1.45
C ARG A 26 2.91 14.57 0.52
N PRO A 27 3.93 15.41 0.80
CA PRO A 27 5.09 15.53 -0.08
C PRO A 27 5.87 14.22 -0.24
N ALA A 28 6.19 13.56 0.89
CA ALA A 28 6.90 12.28 0.86
C ALA A 28 6.09 11.19 0.15
N ALA A 29 4.77 11.12 0.41
CA ALA A 29 3.89 10.17 -0.24
C ALA A 29 3.81 10.40 -1.76
N ARG A 30 3.71 11.67 -2.21
CA ARG A 30 3.72 12.02 -3.65
C ARG A 30 5.04 11.64 -4.31
N ASN A 31 6.17 11.84 -3.63
CA ASN A 31 7.48 11.42 -4.13
C ASN A 31 7.54 9.90 -4.36
N TRP A 32 6.96 9.10 -3.45
CA TRP A 32 6.86 7.65 -3.64
C TRP A 32 5.95 7.25 -4.81
N VAL A 33 4.75 7.83 -4.90
CA VAL A 33 3.81 7.54 -5.99
C VAL A 33 4.39 7.90 -7.37
N ALA A 34 5.19 8.96 -7.45
CA ALA A 34 5.84 9.40 -8.69
C ALA A 34 6.91 8.43 -9.23
N ARG A 35 7.47 7.55 -8.39
CA ARG A 35 8.47 6.55 -8.83
C ARG A 35 7.86 5.54 -9.79
N THR A 36 8.68 4.84 -10.57
CA THR A 36 8.23 3.84 -11.57
C THR A 36 8.42 2.38 -11.12
N ASP A 37 9.07 2.13 -9.99
CA ASP A 37 9.59 0.82 -9.59
C ASP A 37 8.84 0.20 -8.39
N TRP A 38 7.52 0.40 -8.36
CA TRP A 38 6.64 -0.17 -7.34
C TRP A 38 5.40 -0.83 -7.95
N GLY A 39 4.84 -1.77 -7.18
CA GLY A 39 3.48 -2.29 -7.40
C GLY A 39 2.70 -2.37 -6.09
N LEU A 40 1.52 -2.98 -6.14
CA LEU A 40 0.63 -3.12 -4.98
C LEU A 40 -0.31 -4.31 -5.16
N SER A 41 -1.31 -4.49 -4.29
CA SER A 41 -2.28 -5.57 -4.40
C SER A 41 -3.69 -5.09 -4.73
N THR A 42 -4.56 -6.00 -5.16
CA THR A 42 -5.99 -5.70 -5.35
C THR A 42 -6.65 -5.22 -4.05
N GLN A 43 -6.21 -5.72 -2.88
CA GLN A 43 -6.65 -5.22 -1.57
C GLN A 43 -6.35 -3.72 -1.42
N VAL A 44 -5.12 -3.30 -1.71
CA VAL A 44 -4.72 -1.88 -1.59
C VAL A 44 -5.61 -0.98 -2.48
N LEU A 45 -5.95 -1.41 -3.69
CA LEU A 45 -6.86 -0.66 -4.56
C LEU A 45 -8.26 -0.51 -3.96
N MET A 46 -8.80 -1.60 -3.39
CA MET A 46 -10.13 -1.60 -2.77
C MET A 46 -10.16 -0.70 -1.52
N GLU A 47 -9.15 -0.82 -0.66
CA GLU A 47 -9.04 0.00 0.55
C GLU A 47 -8.83 1.47 0.21
N PHE A 48 -7.97 1.76 -0.78
CA PHE A 48 -7.77 3.12 -1.26
C PHE A 48 -9.09 3.72 -1.74
N TYR A 49 -9.84 3.03 -2.60
CA TYR A 49 -11.12 3.55 -3.09
C TYR A 49 -12.11 3.82 -1.95
N ALA A 50 -12.25 2.86 -1.02
CA ALA A 50 -13.17 2.97 0.11
C ALA A 50 -12.82 4.13 1.05
N ASN A 51 -11.53 4.42 1.24
CA ASN A 51 -11.08 5.55 2.05
C ASN A 51 -11.14 6.86 1.28
N ALA A 52 -10.53 6.95 0.10
CA ALA A 52 -10.40 8.18 -0.68
C ALA A 52 -11.74 8.82 -1.07
N ARG A 53 -12.82 8.04 -1.20
CA ARG A 53 -14.18 8.56 -1.46
C ARG A 53 -14.82 9.30 -0.29
N GLN A 54 -14.27 9.21 0.92
CA GLN A 54 -14.83 9.88 2.08
C GLN A 54 -14.64 11.39 1.99
N ALA A 55 -15.69 12.15 2.33
CA ALA A 55 -15.71 13.62 2.19
C ALA A 55 -14.56 14.32 2.92
N ARG A 56 -14.06 13.74 4.02
CA ARG A 56 -12.91 14.27 4.78
C ARG A 56 -11.65 14.47 3.93
N HIS A 57 -11.49 13.72 2.85
CA HIS A 57 -10.30 13.81 1.99
C HIS A 57 -10.39 14.92 0.94
N GLY A 58 -11.54 15.59 0.81
CA GLY A 58 -11.73 16.74 -0.09
C GLY A 58 -11.63 16.42 -1.58
N LEU A 59 -11.66 15.15 -1.98
CA LEU A 59 -11.57 14.74 -3.37
C LEU A 59 -12.90 14.94 -4.09
N LEU A 60 -12.82 15.23 -5.40
CA LEU A 60 -13.98 15.18 -6.28
C LEU A 60 -14.56 13.75 -6.30
N PRO A 61 -15.89 13.57 -6.40
CA PRO A 61 -16.51 12.23 -6.35
C PRO A 61 -15.97 11.22 -7.36
N THR A 62 -15.53 11.67 -8.53
CA THR A 62 -14.98 10.83 -9.60
C THR A 62 -13.50 10.51 -9.43
N ALA A 63 -12.76 11.32 -8.66
CA ALA A 63 -11.30 11.22 -8.59
C ALA A 63 -10.80 9.86 -8.04
N PRO A 64 -11.38 9.27 -6.97
CA PRO A 64 -10.93 7.96 -6.48
C PRO A 64 -11.01 6.85 -7.53
N GLN A 65 -12.07 6.83 -8.34
CA GLN A 65 -12.24 5.84 -9.40
C GLN A 65 -11.16 6.02 -10.48
N THR A 66 -10.97 7.26 -10.96
CA THR A 66 -9.93 7.56 -11.94
C THR A 66 -8.53 7.18 -11.44
N PHE A 67 -8.22 7.43 -10.16
CA PHE A 67 -6.94 7.00 -9.58
C PHE A 67 -6.76 5.47 -9.61
N VAL A 68 -7.80 4.71 -9.23
CA VAL A 68 -7.75 3.24 -9.29
C VAL A 68 -7.52 2.76 -10.73
N GLU A 69 -8.27 3.29 -11.70
CA GLU A 69 -8.13 2.94 -13.12
C GLU A 69 -6.72 3.24 -13.64
N CYS A 70 -6.19 4.43 -13.35
CA CYS A 70 -4.83 4.82 -13.77
C CYS A 70 -3.76 3.93 -13.14
N ILE A 71 -3.86 3.64 -11.84
CA ILE A 71 -2.89 2.79 -11.14
C ILE A 71 -2.95 1.35 -11.69
N ALA A 72 -4.15 0.78 -11.80
CA ALA A 72 -4.33 -0.58 -12.31
C ALA A 72 -3.83 -0.74 -13.75
N ALA A 73 -3.93 0.30 -14.58
CA ALA A 73 -3.43 0.28 -15.96
C ALA A 73 -1.91 0.47 -16.06
N SER A 74 -1.25 1.10 -15.08
CA SER A 74 0.15 1.51 -15.18
C SER A 74 1.10 0.78 -14.23
N ARG A 75 0.59 -0.01 -13.28
CA ARG A 75 1.38 -0.63 -12.21
C ARG A 75 1.12 -2.12 -12.10
N PRO A 76 2.13 -2.91 -11.68
CA PRO A 76 1.90 -4.29 -11.30
C PRO A 76 0.93 -4.38 -10.11
N VAL A 77 -0.14 -5.17 -10.28
CA VAL A 77 -1.15 -5.42 -9.25
C VAL A 77 -1.18 -6.91 -8.92
N GLN A 78 -0.74 -7.26 -7.71
CA GLN A 78 -0.82 -8.62 -7.20
C GLN A 78 -2.25 -8.95 -6.76
N ALA A 79 -2.83 -9.97 -7.38
CA ALA A 79 -4.15 -10.48 -6.98
C ALA A 79 -4.09 -11.08 -5.56
N VAL A 80 -5.14 -10.80 -4.79
CA VAL A 80 -5.43 -11.46 -3.51
C VAL A 80 -6.36 -12.64 -3.76
N ASP A 81 -5.78 -13.83 -3.88
CA ASP A 81 -6.49 -15.09 -4.06
C ASP A 81 -6.63 -15.87 -2.74
N ARG A 82 -7.30 -17.03 -2.80
CA ARG A 82 -7.53 -17.92 -1.64
C ARG A 82 -6.22 -18.29 -0.96
N GLU A 83 -5.21 -18.66 -1.72
CA GLU A 83 -3.91 -19.10 -1.22
C GLU A 83 -3.19 -17.95 -0.50
N LEU A 84 -3.34 -16.72 -1.00
CA LEU A 84 -2.77 -15.52 -0.36
C LEU A 84 -3.42 -15.28 0.99
N VAL A 85 -4.75 -15.39 1.07
CA VAL A 85 -5.49 -15.24 2.32
C VAL A 85 -5.03 -16.27 3.36
N LEU A 86 -4.88 -17.55 2.97
CA LEU A 86 -4.40 -18.60 3.89
C LEU A 86 -2.95 -18.36 4.34
N ALA A 87 -2.08 -17.88 3.44
CA ALA A 87 -0.72 -17.48 3.78
C ALA A 87 -0.70 -16.29 4.75
N ALA A 88 -1.54 -15.28 4.52
CA ALA A 88 -1.67 -14.11 5.38
C ALA A 88 -2.11 -14.48 6.80
N LEU A 89 -3.10 -15.39 6.94
CA LEU A 89 -3.52 -15.89 8.26
C LEU A 89 -2.38 -16.59 9.01
N SER A 90 -1.56 -17.37 8.28
CA SER A 90 -0.39 -18.05 8.85
C SER A 90 0.69 -17.04 9.28
N LEU A 91 1.00 -16.06 8.44
CA LEU A 91 1.99 -15.01 8.70
C LEU A 91 1.58 -14.13 9.88
N ARG A 92 0.30 -13.75 9.93
CA ARG A 92 -0.30 -13.03 11.05
C ARG A 92 -0.04 -13.73 12.37
N ASN A 93 -0.31 -15.02 12.46
CA ASN A 93 -0.13 -15.76 13.72
C ASN A 93 1.33 -15.84 14.15
N ARG A 94 2.26 -15.90 13.18
CA ARG A 94 3.70 -15.92 13.45
C ARG A 94 4.22 -14.58 14.00
N TYR A 95 3.75 -13.46 13.43
CA TYR A 95 4.27 -12.13 13.71
C TYR A 95 3.34 -11.23 14.52
N ASN A 96 2.20 -11.76 14.97
CA ASN A 96 1.15 -11.02 15.68
C ASN A 96 0.67 -9.75 14.96
N LEU A 97 0.43 -9.87 13.66
CA LEU A 97 0.02 -8.75 12.80
C LEU A 97 -1.51 -8.61 12.72
N SER A 98 -1.98 -7.49 12.16
CA SER A 98 -3.33 -7.48 11.60
C SER A 98 -3.41 -8.40 10.37
N HIS A 99 -4.61 -8.84 10.02
CA HIS A 99 -4.80 -9.67 8.82
C HIS A 99 -4.54 -8.88 7.52
N TRP A 100 -4.84 -7.57 7.51
CA TRP A 100 -4.59 -6.67 6.38
C TRP A 100 -3.09 -6.48 6.14
N ASP A 101 -2.32 -6.23 7.20
CA ASP A 101 -0.86 -6.07 7.11
C ASP A 101 -0.18 -7.36 6.66
N ALA A 102 -0.64 -8.51 7.18
CA ALA A 102 -0.13 -9.80 6.76
C ALA A 102 -0.42 -10.08 5.27
N ALA A 103 -1.60 -9.68 4.78
CA ALA A 103 -1.96 -9.81 3.37
C ALA A 103 -1.10 -8.90 2.46
N ILE A 104 -0.80 -7.68 2.90
CA ILE A 104 0.15 -6.78 2.22
C ILE A 104 1.53 -7.43 2.10
N LEU A 105 2.08 -7.96 3.20
CA LEU A 105 3.40 -8.61 3.19
C LEU A 105 3.42 -9.85 2.28
N CYS A 106 2.39 -10.69 2.33
CA CYS A 106 2.27 -11.85 1.43
C CYS A 106 2.15 -11.42 -0.05
N ALA A 107 1.40 -10.37 -0.34
CA ALA A 107 1.26 -9.83 -1.69
C ALA A 107 2.58 -9.24 -2.20
N ALA A 108 3.30 -8.49 -1.37
CA ALA A 108 4.62 -7.97 -1.69
C ALA A 108 5.60 -9.10 -2.04
N ALA A 109 5.64 -10.17 -1.23
CA ALA A 109 6.48 -11.32 -1.50
C ALA A 109 6.13 -12.01 -2.84
N ARG A 110 4.85 -12.21 -3.14
CA ARG A 110 4.41 -12.80 -4.42
C ARG A 110 4.69 -11.93 -5.63
N LEU A 111 4.60 -10.61 -5.46
CA LEU A 111 4.95 -9.64 -6.49
C LEU A 111 6.46 -9.63 -6.80
N GLY A 112 7.29 -10.20 -5.91
CA GLY A 112 8.74 -10.15 -5.99
C GLY A 112 9.34 -8.86 -5.41
N ALA A 113 8.55 -8.08 -4.66
CA ALA A 113 9.04 -6.93 -3.94
C ALA A 113 9.88 -7.37 -2.73
N HIS A 114 10.83 -6.53 -2.34
CA HIS A 114 11.70 -6.77 -1.18
C HIS A 114 11.47 -5.76 -0.07
N THR A 115 10.80 -4.65 -0.37
CA THR A 115 10.49 -3.59 0.60
C THR A 115 9.02 -3.17 0.48
N VAL A 116 8.30 -3.15 1.60
CA VAL A 116 6.97 -2.55 1.74
C VAL A 116 7.13 -1.13 2.27
N ILE A 117 6.50 -0.17 1.60
CA ILE A 117 6.41 1.23 2.03
C ILE A 117 5.09 1.39 2.78
N SER A 118 5.16 1.54 4.10
CA SER A 118 3.98 1.54 4.98
C SER A 118 4.25 2.37 6.23
N GLU A 119 3.23 3.07 6.70
CA GLU A 119 3.22 3.72 8.02
C GLU A 119 2.85 2.75 9.16
N ASP A 120 1.93 1.83 8.90
CA ASP A 120 1.27 1.01 9.93
C ASP A 120 2.13 -0.18 10.37
N LEU A 121 3.10 -0.57 9.56
CA LEU A 121 4.08 -1.60 9.88
C LEU A 121 5.33 -1.04 10.58
N SER A 122 5.98 -1.89 11.39
CA SER A 122 7.18 -1.49 12.15
C SER A 122 8.37 -1.20 11.22
N HIS A 123 8.82 0.06 11.21
CA HIS A 123 9.95 0.50 10.38
C HIS A 123 11.23 -0.29 10.69
N GLY A 124 11.94 -0.71 9.63
CA GLY A 124 13.19 -1.47 9.73
C GLY A 124 13.00 -2.95 10.08
N GLN A 125 11.78 -3.37 10.46
CA GLN A 125 11.48 -4.77 10.71
C GLN A 125 11.48 -5.57 9.40
N ARG A 126 11.84 -6.85 9.52
CA ARG A 126 11.81 -7.82 8.43
C ARG A 126 10.80 -8.93 8.71
N TYR A 127 9.96 -9.23 7.74
CA TYR A 127 8.96 -10.30 7.80
C TYR A 127 9.20 -11.27 6.64
N ASP A 128 9.66 -12.49 6.94
CA ASP A 128 10.01 -13.50 5.92
C ASP A 128 10.84 -12.92 4.74
N GLY A 129 11.81 -12.04 5.05
CA GLY A 129 12.70 -11.42 4.08
C GLY A 129 12.27 -10.04 3.55
N ILE A 130 10.98 -9.68 3.68
CA ILE A 130 10.44 -8.36 3.29
C ILE A 130 10.82 -7.30 4.33
N CYS A 131 11.47 -6.23 3.90
CA CYS A 131 11.81 -5.08 4.74
C CYS A 131 10.64 -4.07 4.77
N VAL A 132 10.45 -3.38 5.88
CA VAL A 132 9.48 -2.28 5.99
C VAL A 132 10.20 -0.93 6.08
N LEU A 133 9.77 0.00 5.23
CA LEU A 133 10.24 1.39 5.22
C LEU A 133 9.05 2.31 5.47
N ASN A 134 9.04 3.01 6.61
CA ASN A 134 8.11 4.10 6.85
C ASN A 134 8.76 5.39 6.31
N PRO A 135 8.21 6.01 5.26
CA PRO A 135 8.84 7.15 4.62
C PRO A 135 8.63 8.48 5.36
N PHE A 136 7.96 8.46 6.52
CA PHE A 136 7.60 9.64 7.31
C PHE A 136 8.42 9.80 8.60
N LEU A 137 9.41 8.93 8.84
CA LEU A 137 10.25 8.94 10.05
C LEU A 137 11.59 9.71 9.88
N GLY A 138 11.76 10.47 8.79
CA GLY A 138 12.97 11.23 8.48
C GLY A 138 12.68 12.67 8.08
#